data_AF-A0A414B795-F1
#
_entry.id   AF-A0A414B795-F1
#
_cell.length_a   1.000
_cell.length_b   1.000
_cell.length_c   1.000
_cell.angle_alpha   90.00
_cell.angle_beta   90.00
_cell.angle_gamma   90.00
#
_symmetry.space_group_name_H-M   'P 1'
#
loop_
_entity.id
_entity.type
_entity.pdbx_description
1 polymer ?
#
loop_
_entity_poly.entity_id
_entity_poly.type
_entity_poly.pdbx_seq_one_letter_code
_entity_poly.pdbx_strand_id
1 'polypeptide(L)'
;MILIGYRADDSYFSFAESFVQNGLPLRSLNEALHLGKLGTQTVLISEKAFRNLTFDGAGFADKTVYYPKFIARDSNARETYRKEIRNRRSYKNDIFVLDILREEMKDNDSRIQRILSI
;
A
#
# COMPACT_ATOMS: atom_id res chain seq x y z
N MET A 1 -1.81 18.29 8.74
CA MET A 1 -1.17 17.09 8.20
C MET A 1 -2.02 16.53 7.08
N ILE A 2 -1.35 16.29 5.96
CA ILE A 2 -1.81 15.57 4.78
C ILE A 2 -0.86 14.39 4.66
N LEU A 3 -1.38 13.18 4.43
CA LEU A 3 -0.58 11.99 4.15
C LEU A 3 -0.84 11.54 2.72
N ILE A 4 0.22 11.17 2.02
CA ILE A 4 0.12 10.59 0.67
C ILE A 4 0.78 9.22 0.74
N GLY A 5 0.02 8.19 0.38
CA GLY A 5 0.48 6.80 0.37
C GLY A 5 -0.10 6.02 -0.79
N TYR A 6 0.26 4.74 -0.89
CA TYR A 6 -0.39 3.84 -1.83
C TYR A 6 -1.83 3.59 -1.40
N ARG A 7 -2.74 3.54 -2.37
CA ARG A 7 -4.14 3.21 -2.12
C ARG A 7 -4.24 1.79 -1.56
N ALA A 8 -5.05 1.61 -0.52
CA ALA A 8 -5.44 0.28 -0.06
C ALA A 8 -6.72 -0.14 -0.80
N ASP A 9 -6.61 -1.03 -1.80
CA ASP A 9 -7.75 -1.70 -2.43
C ASP A 9 -7.92 -3.14 -1.91
N ASP A 10 -8.84 -3.92 -2.46
CA ASP A 10 -9.11 -5.28 -1.95
C ASP A 10 -7.91 -6.25 -2.09
N SER A 11 -6.93 -5.95 -2.95
CA SER A 11 -5.70 -6.74 -3.08
C SER A 11 -4.68 -6.43 -1.97
N TYR A 12 -4.71 -5.21 -1.41
CA TYR A 12 -3.88 -4.77 -0.29
C TYR A 12 -3.99 -5.71 0.91
N PHE A 13 -5.22 -6.14 1.25
CA PHE A 13 -5.46 -6.98 2.42
C PHE A 13 -4.70 -8.30 2.37
N SER A 14 -4.59 -8.92 1.19
CA SER A 14 -3.82 -10.15 1.02
C SER A 14 -2.31 -9.94 1.24
N PHE A 15 -1.78 -8.78 0.85
CA PHE A 15 -0.36 -8.45 1.04
C PHE A 15 -0.06 -8.14 2.50
N ALA A 16 -0.91 -7.33 3.13
CA ALA A 16 -0.81 -6.95 4.53
C ALA A 16 -0.97 -8.17 5.44
N GLU A 17 -1.91 -9.07 5.15
CA GLU A 17 -2.07 -10.33 5.88
C GLU A 17 -0.79 -11.17 5.83
N SER A 18 -0.23 -11.36 4.63
CA SER A 18 1.01 -12.13 4.46
C SER A 18 2.19 -11.50 5.22
N PHE A 19 2.26 -10.17 5.28
CA PHE A 19 3.27 -9.46 6.07
C PHE A 19 3.08 -9.66 7.57
N VAL A 20 1.87 -9.44 8.09
CA VAL A 20 1.56 -9.58 9.53
C VAL A 20 1.71 -11.03 10.00
N GLN A 21 1.48 -12.02 9.13
CA GLN A 21 1.73 -13.43 9.39
C GLN A 21 3.22 -13.83 9.25
N ASN A 22 4.13 -12.87 9.10
CA ASN A 22 5.56 -13.10 8.93
C ASN A 22 5.92 -13.91 7.67
N GLY A 23 5.02 -13.98 6.68
CA GLY A 23 5.21 -14.69 5.41
C GLY A 23 5.75 -13.82 4.27
N LEU A 24 5.84 -12.51 4.47
CA LEU A 24 6.32 -11.54 3.48
C LEU A 24 7.27 -10.55 4.16
N PRO A 25 8.51 -10.33 3.64
CA PRO A 25 9.39 -9.31 4.19
C PRO A 25 8.95 -7.90 3.78
N LEU A 26 9.32 -6.89 4.57
CA LEU A 26 8.97 -5.48 4.39
C LEU A 26 9.29 -4.96 2.99
N ARG A 27 10.44 -5.34 2.43
CA ARG A 27 10.83 -4.97 1.05
C ARG A 27 9.83 -5.51 0.02
N SER A 28 9.43 -6.77 0.15
CA SER A 28 8.47 -7.39 -0.78
C SER A 28 7.06 -6.84 -0.59
N LEU A 29 6.68 -6.45 0.64
CA LEU A 29 5.45 -5.69 0.88
C LEU A 29 5.50 -4.35 0.14
N ASN A 30 6.57 -3.56 0.29
CA ASN A 30 6.71 -2.27 -0.39
C ASN A 30 6.64 -2.41 -1.92
N GLU A 31 7.31 -3.43 -2.47
CA GLU A 31 7.23 -3.76 -3.89
C GLU A 31 5.81 -4.14 -4.31
N ALA A 32 5.07 -4.93 -3.51
CA ALA A 32 3.69 -5.30 -3.81
C ALA A 32 2.74 -4.10 -3.83
N LEU A 33 2.91 -3.18 -2.88
CA LEU A 33 2.14 -1.93 -2.81
C LEU A 33 2.42 -1.02 -4.00
N HIS A 34 3.68 -0.96 -4.45
CA HIS A 34 4.08 -0.17 -5.61
C HIS A 34 3.62 -0.81 -6.94
N LEU A 35 3.90 -2.10 -7.14
CA LEU A 35 3.62 -2.84 -8.37
C LEU A 35 2.16 -3.21 -8.55
N GLY A 36 1.37 -3.24 -7.47
CA GLY A 36 -0.08 -3.41 -7.53
C GLY A 36 -0.77 -2.30 -8.34
N LYS A 37 -0.06 -1.20 -8.67
CA LYS A 37 -0.61 -0.03 -9.37
C LYS A 37 -1.90 0.47 -8.70
N LEU A 38 -1.94 0.37 -7.37
CA LEU A 38 -3.09 0.72 -6.55
C LEU A 38 -3.41 2.23 -6.67
N GLY A 39 -2.42 3.01 -7.11
CA GLY A 39 -2.46 4.46 -7.23
C GLY A 39 -2.06 5.11 -5.91
N THR A 40 -2.00 6.44 -5.91
CA THR A 40 -1.79 7.24 -4.70
C THR A 40 -3.13 7.61 -4.07
N GLN A 41 -3.17 7.62 -2.75
CA GLN A 41 -4.27 8.13 -1.96
C GLN A 41 -3.77 9.25 -1.06
N THR A 42 -4.55 10.33 -1.00
CA THR A 42 -4.32 11.45 -0.11
C THR A 42 -5.30 11.35 1.07
N VAL A 43 -4.77 11.37 2.29
CA VAL A 43 -5.54 11.36 3.53
C VAL A 43 -5.33 12.69 4.26
N LEU A 44 -6.43 13.35 4.61
CA LEU A 44 -6.40 14.58 5.41
C LEU A 44 -6.60 14.22 6.87
N ILE A 45 -5.76 14.76 7.76
CA ILE A 45 -5.81 14.43 9.20
C ILE A 45 -6.14 15.64 10.06
N SER A 46 -5.52 16.80 9.78
CA SER A 46 -5.71 17.98 10.63
C SER A 46 -6.89 18.83 10.19
N GLU A 47 -7.55 19.49 11.14
CA GLU A 47 -8.56 20.51 10.89
C GLU A 47 -8.10 21.56 9.86
N LYS A 48 -6.87 22.08 9.99
CA LYS A 48 -6.28 23.02 9.01
C LYS A 48 -6.31 22.50 7.57
N ALA A 49 -6.11 21.21 7.35
CA ALA A 49 -6.12 20.61 6.02
C ALA A 49 -7.55 20.52 5.47
N PHE A 50 -8.51 20.15 6.31
CA PHE A 50 -9.93 20.13 5.93
C PHE A 50 -10.48 21.52 5.62
N ARG A 51 -10.09 22.55 6.39
CA ARG A 51 -10.52 23.94 6.14
C ARG A 51 -10.04 24.50 4.79
N ASN A 52 -9.01 23.91 4.20
CA ASN A 52 -8.49 24.32 2.89
C ASN A 52 -9.14 23.55 1.73
N LEU A 53 -10.08 22.63 1.99
CA LEU A 53 -10.83 21.98 0.92
C LEU A 53 -11.90 22.91 0.36
N THR A 54 -11.95 22.99 -0.96
CA THR A 54 -13.05 23.59 -1.70
C THR A 54 -13.67 22.53 -2.59
N PHE A 55 -15.00 22.46 -2.58
CA PHE A 55 -15.72 21.61 -3.54
C PHE A 55 -15.56 22.20 -4.94
N ASP A 56 -15.07 21.39 -5.88
CA ASP A 56 -14.87 21.77 -7.29
C ASP A 56 -16.00 21.23 -8.18
N GLY A 57 -16.39 19.98 -7.99
CA GLY A 57 -17.46 19.37 -8.76
C GLY A 57 -17.65 17.88 -8.45
N ALA A 58 -18.70 17.30 -9.02
CA ALA A 58 -18.98 15.88 -8.97
C ALA A 58 -19.54 15.40 -10.31
N GLY A 59 -19.16 14.18 -10.72
CA GLY A 59 -19.61 13.55 -11.96
C GLY A 59 -20.15 12.15 -11.69
N PHE A 60 -21.08 11.70 -12.52
CA PHE A 60 -21.60 10.33 -12.45
C PHE A 60 -20.53 9.33 -12.90
N ALA A 61 -20.30 8.30 -12.10
CA ALA A 61 -19.40 7.21 -12.42
C ALA A 61 -20.22 6.00 -12.89
N ASP A 62 -20.34 5.83 -14.22
CA ASP A 62 -21.07 4.69 -14.78
C ASP A 62 -20.42 3.36 -14.40
N LYS A 63 -21.18 2.52 -13.70
CA LYS A 63 -20.74 1.19 -13.27
C LYS A 63 -20.24 0.35 -14.44
N THR A 64 -20.90 0.41 -15.61
CA THR A 64 -20.53 -0.37 -16.79
C THR A 64 -19.14 -0.01 -17.32
N VAL A 65 -18.66 1.19 -17.02
CA VAL A 65 -17.31 1.66 -17.38
C VAL A 65 -16.31 1.42 -16.24
N TYR A 66 -16.66 1.79 -15.00
CA TYR A 66 -15.70 1.84 -13.90
C TYR A 66 -15.57 0.52 -13.13
N TYR A 67 -16.61 -0.30 -13.07
CA TYR A 67 -16.55 -1.59 -12.38
C TYR A 67 -15.62 -2.59 -13.10
N PRO A 68 -15.66 -2.75 -14.44
CA PRO A 68 -14.68 -3.59 -15.13
C PRO A 68 -13.24 -3.12 -14.92
N LYS A 69 -13.01 -1.80 -14.92
CA LYS A 69 -11.69 -1.22 -14.62
C LYS A 69 -11.24 -1.53 -13.18
N PHE A 70 -12.15 -1.55 -12.22
CA PHE A 70 -11.86 -1.96 -10.85
C PHE A 70 -11.44 -3.43 -10.77
N ILE A 71 -12.24 -4.34 -11.34
CA ILE A 71 -11.95 -5.78 -11.33
C ILE A 71 -10.63 -6.08 -12.04
N ALA A 72 -10.35 -5.45 -13.17
CA ALA A 72 -9.10 -5.65 -13.89
C ALA A 72 -7.88 -5.21 -13.06
N ARG A 73 -7.98 -4.08 -12.33
CA ARG A 73 -6.91 -3.60 -11.44
C ARG A 73 -6.68 -4.56 -10.27
N ASP A 74 -7.73 -4.94 -9.55
CA ASP A 74 -7.64 -5.87 -8.42
C ASP A 74 -7.07 -7.25 -8.85
N SER A 75 -7.60 -7.80 -9.94
CA SER A 75 -7.16 -9.10 -10.47
C SER A 75 -5.70 -9.06 -10.89
N ASN A 76 -5.28 -7.99 -11.60
CA ASN A 76 -3.90 -7.81 -12.03
C ASN A 76 -2.95 -7.67 -10.82
N ALA A 77 -3.32 -6.87 -9.81
CA ALA A 77 -2.51 -6.70 -8.60
C ALA A 77 -2.30 -8.04 -7.87
N ARG A 78 -3.37 -8.83 -7.70
CA ARG A 78 -3.31 -10.17 -7.10
C ARG A 78 -2.50 -11.15 -7.93
N GLU A 79 -2.59 -11.09 -9.25
CA GLU A 79 -1.82 -11.94 -10.16
C GLU A 79 -0.32 -11.60 -10.12
N THR A 80 0.05 -10.32 -10.21
CA THR A 80 1.42 -9.85 -10.07
C THR A 80 2.01 -10.30 -8.73
N TYR A 81 1.28 -10.10 -7.63
CA TYR A 81 1.75 -10.55 -6.32
C TYR A 81 2.01 -12.06 -6.29
N ARG A 82 1.06 -12.88 -6.76
CA ARG A 82 1.22 -14.34 -6.76
C ARG A 82 2.39 -14.81 -7.63
N LYS A 83 2.56 -14.24 -8.82
CA LYS A 83 3.59 -14.67 -9.78
C LYS A 83 4.97 -14.15 -9.44
N GLU A 84 5.05 -12.88 -9.07
CA GLU A 84 6.32 -12.15 -9.06
C GLU A 84 6.87 -11.91 -7.66
N ILE A 85 6.02 -11.92 -6.61
CA ILE A 85 6.41 -11.44 -5.27
C ILE A 85 6.32 -12.55 -4.22
N ARG A 86 5.20 -13.28 -4.16
CA ARG A 86 4.93 -14.28 -3.10
C ARG A 86 6.02 -15.34 -2.97
N ASN A 87 6.61 -15.76 -4.10
CA ASN A 87 7.63 -16.82 -4.13
C ASN A 87 9.05 -16.27 -4.32
N ARG A 88 9.27 -14.96 -4.20
CA ARG A 88 10.63 -14.41 -4.25
C ARG A 88 11.44 -14.96 -3.09
N ARG A 89 12.69 -15.32 -3.37
CA ARG A 89 13.65 -15.67 -2.31
C ARG A 89 13.83 -14.47 -1.39
N SER A 90 13.70 -14.71 -0.09
CA SER A 90 14.11 -13.76 0.92
C SER A 90 15.64 -13.66 0.95
N TYR A 91 16.14 -12.46 1.10
CA TYR A 91 17.56 -12.22 1.32
C TYR A 91 17.88 -12.31 2.82
N LYS A 92 19.14 -12.62 3.16
CA LYS A 92 19.61 -12.72 4.55
C LYS A 92 19.30 -11.48 5.39
N ASN A 93 19.21 -10.32 4.75
CA ASN A 93 19.01 -9.02 5.41
C ASN A 93 17.59 -8.46 5.20
N ASP A 94 16.66 -9.28 4.69
CA ASP A 94 15.25 -8.86 4.59
C ASP A 94 14.67 -8.75 6.01
N ILE A 95 13.91 -7.68 6.26
CA ILE A 95 13.26 -7.40 7.55
C ILE A 95 11.84 -7.96 7.52
N PHE A 96 11.50 -8.78 8.50
CA PHE A 96 10.14 -9.26 8.70
C PHE A 96 9.45 -8.56 9.86
N VAL A 97 8.13 -8.71 9.96
CA VAL A 97 7.35 -8.11 11.05
C VAL A 97 7.84 -8.56 12.43
N LEU A 98 8.28 -9.81 12.58
CA LEU A 98 8.84 -10.28 13.84
C LEU A 98 10.16 -9.59 14.21
N ASP A 99 10.99 -9.21 13.23
CA ASP A 99 12.24 -8.48 13.49
C ASP A 99 11.93 -7.07 13.98
N ILE A 100 10.96 -6.39 13.35
CA ILE A 100 10.44 -5.08 13.78
C ILE A 100 9.96 -5.14 15.24
N LEU A 101 9.20 -6.18 15.58
CA LEU A 101 8.66 -6.35 16.94
C LEU A 101 9.75 -6.69 17.95
N ARG A 102 10.70 -7.58 17.60
CA ARG A 102 11.78 -8.03 18.50
C ARG A 102 12.81 -6.95 18.78
N GLU A 103 13.16 -6.17 17.77
CA GLU A 103 14.13 -5.08 17.88
C GLU A 103 13.47 -3.74 18.29
N GLU A 104 12.15 -3.75 18.51
CA GLU A 104 11.35 -2.57 18.83
C GLU A 104 11.58 -1.38 17.87
N MET A 105 11.77 -1.69 16.58
CA MET A 105 12.09 -0.70 15.57
C MET A 105 11.04 0.40 15.53
N LYS A 106 11.50 1.65 15.54
CA LYS A 106 10.63 2.83 15.54
C LYS A 106 10.47 3.37 14.12
N ASP A 107 9.53 4.29 13.95
CA ASP A 107 9.21 4.92 12.67
C ASP A 107 10.35 5.80 12.10
N ASN A 108 11.37 6.08 12.90
CA ASN A 108 12.61 6.77 12.52
C ASN A 108 13.81 5.82 12.32
N ASP A 109 13.62 4.50 12.40
CA ASP A 109 14.68 3.53 12.12
C ASP A 109 15.10 3.63 10.65
N SER A 110 16.40 3.84 10.41
CA SER A 110 16.99 4.00 9.07
C SER A 110 16.70 2.83 8.11
N ARG A 111 16.38 1.65 8.66
CA ARG A 111 16.08 0.45 7.88
C ARG A 111 14.62 0.40 7.42
N ILE A 112 13.74 1.20 8.01
CA ILE A 112 12.34 1.33 7.60
C ILE A 112 12.24 2.53 6.64
N GLN A 113 12.03 2.26 5.36
CA GLN A 113 11.79 3.32 4.39
C GLN A 113 10.44 4.00 4.67
N ARG A 114 10.50 5.28 5.03
CA ARG A 114 9.33 6.15 5.08
C ARG A 114 8.92 6.52 3.66
N ILE A 115 7.73 6.08 3.22
CA ILE A 115 7.08 6.67 2.05
C ILE A 115 6.41 7.96 2.51
N LEU A 116 7.18 9.04 2.54
CA LEU A 116 6.69 10.40 2.73
C LEU A 116 6.79 11.10 1.39
N SER A 117 5.67 11.21 0.68
CA SER A 117 5.61 12.09 -0.49
C SER A 117 5.32 13.51 0.03
N ILE A 118 6.22 14.44 -0.28
CA ILE A 118 6.13 15.88 0.02
C ILE A 118 5.07 16.51 -0.88
#